data_AF-A0A8B7DYC7-F1
#
_entry.id   AF-A0A8B7DYC7-F1
#
_cell.length_a   1.000
_cell.length_b   1.000
_cell.length_c   1.000
_cell.angle_alpha   90.00
_cell.angle_beta   90.00
_cell.angle_gamma   90.00
#
_symmetry.space_group_name_H-M   'P 1'
#
loop_
_entity.id
_entity.type
_entity.pdbx_description
1 polymer ?
#
loop_
_entity_poly.entity_id
_entity_poly.type
_entity_poly.pdbx_seq_one_letter_code
_entity_poly.pdbx_strand_id
1 'polypeptide(L)'
;MLEEDSVFRKLVKESTIDTAICSCKDLNKFEQFINIPYIGTEGEKVEAFDNINSSVLSGSDLLPSKEEFHNVRGGDYAYFGIKGGILRAVFKKDLDLVELVFNIDGLPTYKSTNACLWPIQSRVDNVRENSPFVAPLFCGVQKPTSLEFLEDFTLELKFLLANGINDYNEKTIQVNSKYFICDAPAKAFIKGIAHYNVRYGCDYCNVKGTYDGRMMFLYPGTQRTDQTFREKIQKNHHMYISFLESLEINM
;
A
#
# COMPACT_ATOMS: atom_id res chain seq x y z
N MET A 1 -15.07 -10.69 -5.73
CA MET A 1 -13.60 -10.72 -5.91
C MET A 1 -13.13 -10.04 -7.19
N LEU A 2 -13.25 -10.62 -8.41
CA LEU A 2 -12.71 -9.98 -9.64
C LEU A 2 -13.38 -8.63 -10.01
N GLU A 3 -14.69 -8.48 -9.79
CA GLU A 3 -15.40 -7.20 -10.02
C GLU A 3 -15.06 -6.15 -8.95
N GLU A 4 -14.98 -6.53 -7.68
CA GLU A 4 -14.60 -5.64 -6.57
C GLU A 4 -13.14 -5.16 -6.69
N ASP A 5 -12.24 -6.03 -7.15
CA ASP A 5 -10.85 -5.69 -7.48
C ASP A 5 -10.76 -4.71 -8.65
N SER A 6 -11.61 -4.85 -9.67
CA SER A 6 -11.65 -3.95 -10.83
C SER A 6 -12.17 -2.56 -10.45
N VAL A 7 -13.22 -2.50 -9.62
CA VAL A 7 -13.78 -1.23 -9.12
C VAL A 7 -12.78 -0.53 -8.20
N PHE A 8 -12.13 -1.26 -7.30
CA PHE A 8 -11.08 -0.71 -6.44
C PHE A 8 -9.88 -0.20 -7.24
N ARG A 9 -9.36 -0.98 -8.21
CA ARG A 9 -8.27 -0.54 -9.08
C ARG A 9 -8.64 0.67 -9.94
N LYS A 10 -9.89 0.80 -10.37
CA LYS A 10 -10.37 1.94 -11.14
C LYS A 10 -10.48 3.21 -10.29
N LEU A 11 -11.14 3.12 -9.13
CA LEU A 11 -11.24 4.22 -8.15
C LEU A 11 -9.86 4.69 -7.69
N VAL A 12 -8.94 3.75 -7.47
CA VAL A 12 -7.54 4.01 -7.09
C VAL A 12 -6.75 4.68 -8.21
N LYS A 13 -6.89 4.22 -9.47
CA LYS A 13 -6.17 4.83 -10.59
C LYS A 13 -6.66 6.25 -10.86
N GLU A 14 -7.96 6.48 -10.87
CA GLU A 14 -8.55 7.81 -11.11
C GLU A 14 -8.18 8.78 -9.97
N SER A 15 -8.23 8.35 -8.70
CA SER A 15 -7.88 9.20 -7.55
C SER A 15 -6.38 9.47 -7.41
N THR A 16 -5.51 8.54 -7.81
CA THR A 16 -4.05 8.72 -7.66
C THR A 16 -3.44 9.46 -8.84
N ILE A 17 -3.98 9.29 -10.05
CA ILE A 17 -3.45 9.87 -11.28
C ILE A 17 -3.84 11.35 -11.41
N ASP A 18 -5.11 11.73 -11.20
CA ASP A 18 -5.52 13.14 -11.33
C ASP A 18 -4.90 14.03 -10.24
N THR A 19 -4.70 13.45 -9.05
CA THR A 19 -4.08 14.08 -7.87
C THR A 19 -2.57 14.24 -8.02
N ALA A 20 -1.87 13.25 -8.58
CA ALA A 20 -0.43 13.34 -8.82
C ALA A 20 -0.07 14.21 -10.04
N ILE A 21 -0.91 14.23 -11.08
CA ILE A 21 -0.65 14.98 -12.33
C ILE A 21 -0.75 16.50 -12.13
N CYS A 22 -1.59 16.99 -11.22
CA CYS A 22 -1.76 18.44 -11.02
C CYS A 22 -0.57 19.07 -10.27
N SER A 23 0.07 18.34 -9.35
CA SER A 23 1.09 18.88 -8.43
C SER A 23 2.55 18.57 -8.81
N CYS A 24 2.81 17.72 -9.81
CA CYS A 24 4.18 17.35 -10.22
C CYS A 24 4.92 18.44 -11.05
N LYS A 25 4.31 19.62 -11.25
CA LYS A 25 4.98 20.74 -11.96
C LYS A 25 6.05 21.46 -11.13
N ASP A 26 6.05 21.27 -9.81
CA ASP A 26 7.09 21.81 -8.92
C ASP A 26 7.41 20.78 -7.83
N LEU A 27 8.59 20.16 -7.92
CA LEU A 27 9.17 19.22 -6.95
C LEU A 27 9.34 19.80 -5.52
N ASN A 28 9.02 21.08 -5.31
CA ASN A 28 9.14 21.80 -4.04
C ASN A 28 7.85 21.83 -3.20
N LYS A 29 6.78 21.10 -3.58
CA LYS A 29 5.52 21.11 -2.83
C LYS A 29 4.89 19.73 -2.68
N PHE A 30 5.56 18.84 -1.94
CA PHE A 30 4.90 17.64 -1.40
C PHE A 30 3.79 17.98 -0.39
N GLU A 31 3.81 19.17 0.23
CA GLU A 31 2.76 19.66 1.14
C GLU A 31 1.36 19.72 0.51
N GLN A 32 1.26 19.74 -0.83
CA GLN A 32 -0.02 19.76 -1.52
C GLN A 32 -0.74 18.41 -1.55
N PHE A 33 -0.04 17.29 -1.32
CA PHE A 33 -0.67 15.97 -1.25
C PHE A 33 -1.53 15.77 0.02
N ILE A 34 -1.31 16.61 1.04
CA ILE A 34 -1.89 16.48 2.39
C ILE A 34 -3.31 17.05 2.48
N ASN A 35 -3.70 17.98 1.59
CA ASN A 35 -4.95 18.75 1.67
C ASN A 35 -5.94 18.49 0.52
N ILE A 36 -5.89 17.33 -0.14
CA ILE A 36 -6.71 17.09 -1.33
C ILE A 36 -8.04 16.41 -0.93
N PRO A 37 -9.19 17.11 -1.02
CA PRO A 37 -10.48 16.48 -0.81
C PRO A 37 -10.75 15.47 -1.93
N TYR A 38 -11.08 14.24 -1.55
CA TYR A 38 -11.53 13.20 -2.46
C TYR A 38 -12.94 13.56 -2.98
N ILE A 39 -13.06 13.79 -4.28
CA ILE A 39 -14.37 13.97 -4.94
C ILE A 39 -14.88 12.59 -5.35
N GLY A 40 -15.90 12.10 -4.65
CA GLY A 40 -16.61 10.87 -4.98
C GLY A 40 -17.38 10.99 -6.30
N THR A 41 -17.57 9.85 -6.97
CA THR A 41 -18.31 9.74 -8.22
C THR A 41 -19.79 10.04 -8.01
N GLU A 42 -20.17 11.30 -8.19
CA GLU A 42 -21.42 11.85 -8.71
C GLU A 42 -21.53 13.30 -8.23
N GLY A 43 -20.97 14.25 -8.99
CA GLY A 43 -21.41 15.65 -9.05
C GLY A 43 -21.50 16.51 -7.78
N GLU A 44 -21.27 15.99 -6.58
CA GLU A 44 -21.40 16.72 -5.33
C GLU A 44 -20.01 17.07 -4.81
N LYS A 45 -19.71 18.37 -4.81
CA LYS A 45 -18.59 18.93 -4.06
C LYS A 45 -18.84 18.58 -2.59
N VAL A 46 -18.03 17.68 -2.04
CA VAL A 46 -17.98 17.48 -0.59
C VAL A 46 -17.21 18.67 -0.01
N GLU A 47 -17.94 19.72 0.38
CA GLU A 47 -17.44 20.77 1.27
C GLU A 47 -17.18 20.17 2.66
N ALA A 48 -16.09 19.43 2.82
CA ALA A 48 -15.67 18.90 4.12
C ALA A 48 -14.24 19.34 4.45
N PHE A 49 -14.00 20.65 4.46
CA PHE A 49 -12.75 21.19 5.01
C PHE A 49 -12.92 22.37 5.97
N ASP A 50 -14.12 22.95 6.14
CA ASP A 50 -14.25 24.19 6.92
C ASP A 50 -14.87 24.05 8.33
N ASN A 51 -15.31 22.87 8.78
CA ASN A 51 -16.02 22.77 10.07
C ASN A 51 -15.66 21.53 10.93
N ILE A 52 -14.37 21.24 11.10
CA ILE A 52 -13.95 20.49 12.29
C ILE A 52 -13.96 21.49 13.45
N ASN A 53 -15.08 21.51 14.20
CA ASN A 53 -15.20 22.28 15.44
C ASN A 53 -14.00 22.00 16.35
N SER A 54 -13.32 23.07 16.75
CA SER A 54 -12.09 23.09 17.56
C SER A 54 -12.26 22.59 19.01
N SER A 55 -13.35 21.87 19.32
CA SER A 55 -13.72 21.47 20.66
C SER A 55 -13.52 19.97 20.96
N VAL A 56 -13.18 19.15 19.97
CA VAL A 56 -12.86 17.71 20.15
C VAL A 56 -11.34 17.44 20.14
N LEU A 57 -10.54 18.42 19.72
CA LEU A 57 -9.09 18.34 19.63
C LEU A 57 -8.44 19.13 20.76
N SER A 58 -8.66 18.72 22.01
CA SER A 58 -7.87 19.23 23.12
C SER A 58 -6.54 18.47 23.19
N GLY A 59 -5.46 19.14 22.78
CA GLY A 59 -4.09 18.83 23.19
C GLY A 59 -3.40 17.72 22.39
N SER A 60 -2.30 18.10 21.73
CA SER A 60 -1.16 17.26 21.29
C SER A 60 -1.33 16.04 20.37
N ASP A 61 -2.52 15.50 20.15
CA ASP A 61 -2.65 14.12 19.65
C ASP A 61 -3.17 13.97 18.20
N LEU A 62 -3.26 15.06 17.42
CA LEU A 62 -3.61 14.98 16.00
C LEU A 62 -2.67 15.80 15.11
N LEU A 63 -1.54 15.18 14.78
CA LEU A 63 -0.76 15.28 13.53
C LEU A 63 0.57 14.59 13.85
N PRO A 64 1.06 13.64 13.03
CA PRO A 64 2.43 13.18 13.19
C PRO A 64 3.34 14.42 13.15
N SER A 65 4.14 14.58 14.20
CA SER A 65 5.12 15.66 14.30
C SER A 65 6.06 15.58 13.09
N LYS A 66 5.93 16.52 12.15
CA LYS A 66 6.83 16.72 11.00
C LYS A 66 6.87 15.51 10.04
N GLU A 67 6.30 15.65 8.85
CA GLU A 67 6.56 14.73 7.73
C GLU A 67 8.04 14.88 7.34
N GLU A 68 8.89 14.02 7.87
CA GLU A 68 10.31 13.99 7.53
C GLU A 68 10.47 13.24 6.20
N PHE A 69 10.83 13.98 5.15
CA PHE A 69 11.22 13.39 3.88
C PHE A 69 12.57 12.72 4.05
N HIS A 70 12.63 11.41 3.80
CA HIS A 70 13.87 10.67 3.85
C HIS A 70 14.32 10.33 2.43
N ASN A 71 15.61 10.56 2.15
CA ASN A 71 16.23 10.12 0.90
C ASN A 71 16.56 8.63 1.03
N VAL A 72 15.88 7.79 0.26
CA VAL A 72 16.12 6.34 0.19
C VAL A 72 16.69 6.05 -1.19
N ARG A 73 17.77 5.26 -1.27
CA ARG A 73 18.52 4.95 -2.49
C ARG A 73 17.62 4.85 -3.75
N GLY A 74 17.56 5.92 -4.55
CA GLY A 74 16.80 5.97 -5.80
C GLY A 74 15.57 6.90 -5.82
N GLY A 75 15.20 7.55 -4.70
CA GLY A 75 14.10 8.51 -4.65
C GLY A 75 13.83 9.12 -3.27
N ASP A 76 12.76 9.90 -3.20
CA ASP A 76 12.21 10.51 -1.99
C ASP A 76 11.05 9.66 -1.46
N TYR A 77 10.90 9.66 -0.14
CA TYR A 77 9.87 8.90 0.56
C TYR A 77 9.15 9.75 1.61
N ALA A 78 7.84 9.52 1.73
CA ALA A 78 6.99 10.08 2.77
C ALA A 78 6.10 8.99 3.40
N TYR A 79 5.94 9.07 4.72
CA TYR A 79 5.06 8.20 5.49
C TYR A 79 3.91 8.99 6.13
N PHE A 80 2.67 8.62 5.78
CA PHE A 80 1.46 9.30 6.23
C PHE A 80 0.73 8.57 7.38
N GLY A 81 1.23 7.41 7.78
CA GLY A 81 0.68 6.58 8.86
C GLY A 81 -0.59 5.82 8.51
N ILE A 82 -0.71 4.61 9.04
CA ILE A 82 -1.86 3.71 8.86
C ILE A 82 -2.98 4.08 9.84
N LYS A 83 -2.65 4.29 11.13
CA LYS A 83 -3.64 4.63 12.17
C LYS A 83 -4.44 5.86 11.80
N GLY A 84 -3.78 6.93 11.37
CA GLY A 84 -4.43 8.17 10.95
C GLY A 84 -5.40 7.95 9.78
N GLY A 85 -5.02 7.12 8.81
CA GLY A 85 -5.88 6.73 7.70
C GLY A 85 -7.12 5.96 8.13
N ILE A 86 -6.95 4.98 9.03
CA ILE A 86 -8.06 4.22 9.63
C ILE A 86 -9.02 5.14 10.35
N LEU A 87 -8.52 6.00 11.24
CA LEU A 87 -9.34 6.90 12.06
C LEU A 87 -10.19 7.84 11.21
N ARG A 88 -9.66 8.34 10.09
CA ARG A 88 -10.43 9.10 9.10
C ARG A 88 -11.50 8.24 8.42
N ALA A 89 -11.14 7.04 7.98
CA ALA A 89 -12.07 6.13 7.29
C ALA A 89 -13.25 5.67 8.17
N VAL A 90 -13.01 5.50 9.47
CA VAL A 90 -14.00 5.04 10.44
C VAL A 90 -14.62 6.18 11.26
N PHE A 91 -14.38 7.44 10.90
CA PHE A 91 -14.90 8.59 11.65
C PHE A 91 -16.41 8.47 11.92
N LYS A 92 -16.80 8.60 13.19
CA LYS A 92 -18.18 8.44 13.70
C LYS A 92 -18.81 7.05 13.50
N LYS A 93 -18.01 6.00 13.24
CA LYS A 93 -18.48 4.62 13.14
C LYS A 93 -18.11 3.86 14.42
N ASP A 94 -19.03 3.07 14.95
CA ASP A 94 -18.76 2.17 16.08
C ASP A 94 -18.38 0.79 15.52
N LEU A 95 -17.11 0.42 15.64
CA LEU A 95 -16.55 -0.81 15.07
C LEU A 95 -15.61 -1.45 16.08
N ASP A 96 -15.73 -2.76 16.28
CA ASP A 96 -14.77 -3.52 17.10
C ASP A 96 -13.59 -4.06 16.27
N LEU A 97 -13.72 -4.06 14.94
CA LEU A 97 -12.76 -4.62 14.00
C LEU A 97 -12.70 -3.79 12.72
N VAL A 98 -11.49 -3.58 12.19
CA VAL A 98 -11.25 -3.07 10.84
C VAL A 98 -10.44 -4.07 10.03
N GLU A 99 -10.91 -4.35 8.82
CA GLU A 99 -10.21 -5.19 7.85
C GLU A 99 -9.53 -4.31 6.81
N LEU A 100 -8.20 -4.31 6.78
CA LEU A 100 -7.42 -3.52 5.83
C LEU A 100 -7.16 -4.30 4.56
N VAL A 101 -7.33 -3.62 3.43
CA VAL A 101 -6.89 -4.09 2.11
C VAL A 101 -5.86 -3.12 1.59
N PHE A 102 -4.68 -3.62 1.23
CA PHE A 102 -3.60 -2.79 0.70
C PHE A 102 -3.51 -2.93 -0.82
N ASN A 103 -3.24 -1.83 -1.52
CA ASN A 103 -2.89 -1.82 -2.94
C ASN A 103 -1.45 -1.33 -3.10
N ILE A 104 -0.67 -2.03 -3.92
CA ILE A 104 0.69 -1.66 -4.28
C ILE A 104 0.77 -1.67 -5.80
N ASP A 105 0.86 -0.49 -6.41
CA ASP A 105 0.97 -0.31 -7.85
C ASP A 105 2.00 0.76 -8.19
N GLY A 106 2.75 0.54 -9.27
CA GLY A 106 3.69 1.51 -9.79
C GLY A 106 3.01 2.40 -10.81
N LEU A 107 2.83 3.67 -10.47
CA LEU A 107 2.20 4.64 -11.35
C LEU A 107 3.26 5.44 -12.09
N PRO A 108 3.28 5.42 -13.44
CA PRO A 108 4.10 6.34 -14.20
C PRO A 108 3.56 7.77 -14.03
N THR A 109 4.42 8.73 -13.70
CA THR A 109 4.02 10.15 -13.71
C THR A 109 4.02 10.69 -15.14
N TYR A 110 3.05 11.53 -15.49
CA TYR A 110 2.81 11.96 -16.86
C TYR A 110 3.79 13.05 -17.36
N LYS A 111 4.24 12.91 -18.62
CA LYS A 111 4.86 13.88 -19.56
C LYS A 111 5.80 14.97 -18.99
N SER A 112 7.01 14.57 -18.58
CA SER A 112 8.29 15.30 -18.82
C SER A 112 9.41 14.80 -17.90
N THR A 113 9.06 14.12 -16.82
CA THR A 113 9.99 13.55 -15.85
C THR A 113 10.01 12.03 -16.00
N ASN A 114 11.17 11.40 -15.92
CA ASN A 114 11.29 9.94 -15.79
C ASN A 114 10.85 9.46 -14.40
N ALA A 115 9.99 10.23 -13.71
CA ALA A 115 9.61 9.94 -12.33
C ALA A 115 8.60 8.78 -12.26
N CYS A 116 8.68 8.07 -11.15
CA CYS A 116 7.90 6.89 -10.80
C CYS A 116 7.30 7.14 -9.43
N LEU A 117 5.99 7.00 -9.30
CA LEU A 117 5.31 7.00 -8.01
C LEU A 117 4.97 5.57 -7.60
N TRP A 118 5.23 5.25 -6.35
CA TRP A 118 4.97 3.97 -5.73
C TRP A 118 4.25 4.18 -4.40
N PRO A 119 2.94 4.48 -4.44
CA PRO A 119 2.12 4.51 -3.23
C PRO A 119 1.77 3.10 -2.77
N ILE A 120 1.76 2.87 -1.45
CA ILE A 120 0.91 1.83 -0.87
C ILE A 120 -0.33 2.51 -0.34
N GLN A 121 -1.46 2.11 -0.90
CA GLN A 121 -2.77 2.63 -0.52
C GLN A 121 -3.48 1.59 0.32
N SER A 122 -4.34 2.02 1.22
CA SER A 122 -5.15 1.15 2.04
C SER A 122 -6.60 1.63 2.07
N ARG A 123 -7.52 0.71 2.29
CA ARG A 123 -8.92 1.01 2.62
C ARG A 123 -9.39 0.09 3.74
N VAL A 124 -10.45 0.51 4.42
CA VAL A 124 -11.16 -0.32 5.40
C VAL A 124 -12.25 -1.10 4.68
N ASP A 125 -12.03 -2.38 4.40
CA ASP A 125 -12.88 -3.19 3.53
C ASP A 125 -14.28 -3.45 4.12
N ASN A 126 -14.37 -3.59 5.44
CA ASN A 126 -15.63 -3.82 6.15
C ASN A 126 -16.45 -2.53 6.40
N VAL A 127 -16.11 -1.44 5.71
CA VAL A 127 -16.82 -0.16 5.76
C VAL A 127 -17.20 0.27 4.34
N ARG A 128 -18.49 0.38 4.03
CA ARG A 128 -18.94 0.66 2.64
C ARG A 128 -18.57 2.04 2.13
N GLU A 129 -18.62 3.05 3.00
CA GLU A 129 -18.38 4.46 2.67
C GLU A 129 -17.07 4.91 3.30
N ASN A 130 -15.95 4.50 2.71
CA ASN A 130 -14.64 5.08 3.01
C ASN A 130 -13.80 5.26 1.75
N SER A 131 -13.02 6.33 1.74
CA SER A 131 -12.04 6.59 0.69
C SER A 131 -10.74 5.87 1.00
N PRO A 132 -10.06 5.27 0.00
CA PRO A 132 -8.70 4.82 0.17
C PRO A 132 -7.80 5.95 0.65
N PHE A 133 -6.79 5.62 1.44
CA PHE A 133 -5.76 6.54 1.89
C PHE A 133 -4.37 6.02 1.53
N VAL A 134 -3.42 6.93 1.32
CA VAL A 134 -2.01 6.59 1.13
C VAL A 134 -1.39 6.38 2.51
N ALA A 135 -0.60 5.31 2.70
CA ALA A 135 0.20 5.12 3.91
C ALA A 135 1.67 5.51 3.62
N PRO A 136 2.50 4.70 2.93
CA PRO A 136 3.75 5.18 2.36
C PRO A 136 3.60 5.64 0.91
N LEU A 137 4.39 6.64 0.52
CA LEU A 137 4.58 7.09 -0.86
C LEU A 137 6.07 7.19 -1.18
N PHE A 138 6.50 6.47 -2.21
CA PHE A 138 7.81 6.64 -2.82
C PHE A 138 7.69 7.42 -4.14
N CYS A 139 8.63 8.32 -4.40
CA CYS A 139 8.78 9.06 -5.65
C CYS A 139 10.24 9.05 -6.09
N GLY A 140 10.55 8.61 -7.31
CA GLY A 140 11.95 8.61 -7.78
C GLY A 140 12.05 8.50 -9.29
N VAL A 141 13.26 8.65 -9.84
CA VAL A 141 13.52 8.51 -11.29
C VAL A 141 13.40 7.05 -11.77
N GLN A 142 13.35 6.13 -10.82
CA GLN A 142 13.18 4.70 -11.05
C GLN A 142 12.27 4.14 -9.96
N LYS A 143 11.76 2.92 -10.16
CA LYS A 143 11.06 2.17 -9.12
C LYS A 143 11.98 1.98 -7.89
N PRO A 144 11.42 1.86 -6.67
CA PRO A 144 12.23 1.62 -5.49
C PRO A 144 13.07 0.36 -5.67
N THR A 145 14.36 0.45 -5.34
CA THR A 145 15.31 -0.67 -5.41
C THR A 145 15.62 -1.25 -4.04
N SER A 146 15.14 -0.61 -2.97
CA SER A 146 15.25 -1.07 -1.59
C SER A 146 13.88 -1.11 -0.93
N LEU A 147 13.70 -2.00 0.05
CA LEU A 147 12.52 -2.05 0.90
C LEU A 147 12.60 -1.06 2.08
N GLU A 148 13.69 -0.31 2.23
CA GLU A 148 13.90 0.68 3.31
C GLU A 148 12.71 1.67 3.43
N PHE A 149 12.11 2.09 2.32
CA PHE A 149 10.94 2.98 2.34
C PHE A 149 9.66 2.32 2.92
N LEU A 150 9.69 1.03 3.25
CA LEU A 150 8.58 0.30 3.87
C LEU A 150 8.83 0.02 5.36
N GLU A 151 9.92 0.51 5.94
CA GLU A 151 10.26 0.26 7.34
C GLU A 151 9.18 0.81 8.28
N ASP A 152 8.84 2.09 8.20
CA ASP A 152 7.80 2.70 9.06
C ASP A 152 6.45 2.03 8.83
N PHE A 153 6.10 1.79 7.57
CA PHE A 153 4.88 1.07 7.19
C PHE A 153 4.80 -0.30 7.87
N THR A 154 5.89 -1.06 7.85
CA THR A 154 5.95 -2.40 8.43
C THR A 154 5.88 -2.35 9.95
N LEU A 155 6.58 -1.39 10.57
CA LEU A 155 6.60 -1.23 12.02
C LEU A 155 5.20 -0.85 12.56
N GLU A 156 4.55 0.15 11.97
CA GLU A 156 3.20 0.54 12.41
C GLU A 156 2.19 -0.57 12.11
N LEU A 157 2.24 -1.21 10.93
CA LEU A 157 1.31 -2.28 10.58
C LEU A 157 1.42 -3.43 11.59
N LYS A 158 2.62 -3.89 11.93
CA LYS A 158 2.82 -4.92 12.97
C LYS A 158 2.23 -4.50 14.30
N PHE A 159 2.51 -3.27 14.72
CA PHE A 159 2.01 -2.75 15.98
C PHE A 159 0.48 -2.76 16.02
N LEU A 160 -0.16 -2.29 14.95
CA LEU A 160 -1.62 -2.24 14.84
C LEU A 160 -2.24 -3.64 14.78
N LEU A 161 -1.64 -4.58 14.03
CA LEU A 161 -2.12 -5.97 13.97
C LEU A 161 -2.05 -6.67 15.34
N ALA A 162 -1.03 -6.36 16.15
CA ALA A 162 -0.86 -6.98 17.47
C ALA A 162 -1.70 -6.31 18.58
N ASN A 163 -1.87 -4.98 18.52
CA ASN A 163 -2.42 -4.21 19.65
C ASN A 163 -3.77 -3.54 19.35
N GLY A 164 -4.18 -3.47 18.08
CA GLY A 164 -5.32 -2.65 17.67
C GLY A 164 -5.09 -1.14 17.84
N ILE A 165 -6.18 -0.38 17.83
CA ILE A 165 -6.24 1.06 18.13
C ILE A 165 -6.98 1.23 19.44
N ASN A 166 -6.28 1.59 20.51
CA ASN A 166 -6.78 1.58 21.89
C ASN A 166 -7.37 2.91 22.39
N ASP A 167 -7.36 3.94 21.54
CA ASP A 167 -7.70 5.32 21.90
C ASP A 167 -8.87 5.89 21.09
N TYR A 168 -9.75 5.02 20.58
CA TYR A 168 -10.92 5.43 19.80
C TYR A 168 -12.23 5.21 20.57
N ASN A 169 -12.93 6.30 20.91
CA ASN A 169 -14.23 6.25 21.60
C ASN A 169 -14.25 5.35 22.85
N GLU A 170 -13.18 5.39 23.66
CA GLU A 170 -13.03 4.55 24.87
C GLU A 170 -13.07 3.03 24.60
N LYS A 171 -12.84 2.61 23.35
CA LYS A 171 -12.80 1.22 22.92
C LYS A 171 -11.49 0.91 22.20
N THR A 172 -11.17 -0.38 22.16
CA THR A 172 -10.13 -0.93 21.30
C THR A 172 -10.73 -1.42 19.99
N ILE A 173 -10.31 -0.85 18.87
CA ILE A 173 -10.60 -1.37 17.54
C ILE A 173 -9.51 -2.38 17.17
N GLN A 174 -9.87 -3.64 16.95
CA GLN A 174 -8.95 -4.64 16.41
C GLN A 174 -8.63 -4.34 14.95
N VAL A 175 -7.37 -4.54 14.55
CA VAL A 175 -6.93 -4.31 13.17
C VAL A 175 -6.51 -5.64 12.56
N ASN A 176 -7.03 -5.95 11.39
CA ASN A 176 -6.63 -7.12 10.61
C ASN A 176 -6.18 -6.70 9.20
N SER A 177 -5.21 -7.42 8.63
CA SER A 177 -4.82 -7.28 7.23
C SER A 177 -5.43 -8.42 6.42
N LYS A 178 -6.32 -8.09 5.49
CA LYS A 178 -7.08 -9.07 4.71
C LYS A 178 -6.28 -9.60 3.53
N TYR A 179 -5.75 -8.70 2.70
CA TYR A 179 -4.89 -9.05 1.56
C TYR A 179 -4.16 -7.83 0.98
N PHE A 180 -3.08 -8.12 0.26
CA PHE A 180 -2.33 -7.18 -0.57
C PHE A 180 -2.66 -7.40 -2.06
N ILE A 181 -3.21 -6.39 -2.70
CA ILE A 181 -3.46 -6.34 -4.14
C ILE A 181 -2.24 -5.71 -4.80
N CYS A 182 -1.63 -6.44 -5.74
CA CYS A 182 -0.46 -6.00 -6.46
C CYS A 182 -0.43 -6.62 -7.86
N ASP A 183 0.19 -5.92 -8.81
CA ASP A 183 0.56 -6.53 -10.10
C ASP A 183 1.75 -7.50 -9.91
N ALA A 184 2.05 -8.31 -10.93
CA ALA A 184 3.09 -9.33 -10.79
C ALA A 184 4.49 -8.77 -10.47
N PRO A 185 4.95 -7.65 -11.09
CA PRO A 185 6.20 -6.98 -10.72
C PRO A 185 6.22 -6.47 -9.27
N ALA A 186 5.18 -5.75 -8.81
CA ALA A 186 5.13 -5.24 -7.44
C ALA A 186 5.05 -6.39 -6.45
N LYS A 187 4.26 -7.43 -6.75
CA LYS A 187 4.18 -8.66 -5.94
C LYS A 187 5.55 -9.30 -5.77
N ALA A 188 6.30 -9.49 -6.86
CA ALA A 188 7.61 -10.09 -6.82
C ALA A 188 8.58 -9.27 -5.95
N PHE A 189 8.51 -7.94 -6.08
CA PHE A 189 9.33 -7.02 -5.30
C PHE A 189 9.02 -7.08 -3.80
N ILE A 190 7.75 -6.96 -3.42
CA ILE A 190 7.36 -6.98 -2.00
C ILE A 190 7.57 -8.35 -1.37
N LYS A 191 7.32 -9.46 -2.08
CA LYS A 191 7.52 -10.83 -1.59
C LYS A 191 9.00 -11.25 -1.58
N GLY A 192 9.89 -10.46 -2.20
CA GLY A 192 11.30 -10.81 -2.34
C GLY A 192 11.53 -12.06 -3.18
N ILE A 193 10.72 -12.28 -4.20
CA ILE A 193 10.78 -13.46 -5.06
C ILE A 193 11.23 -13.13 -6.48
N ALA A 194 11.64 -14.18 -7.18
CA ALA A 194 12.10 -14.10 -8.54
C ALA A 194 10.95 -13.71 -9.49
N HIS A 195 11.22 -12.77 -10.40
CA HIS A 195 10.22 -12.27 -11.35
C HIS A 195 9.73 -13.37 -12.29
N TYR A 196 8.46 -13.31 -12.73
CA TYR A 196 7.83 -14.36 -13.56
C TYR A 196 8.56 -14.68 -14.87
N ASN A 197 9.44 -13.78 -15.34
CA ASN A 197 10.28 -13.95 -16.53
C ASN A 197 11.55 -14.81 -16.30
N VAL A 198 11.78 -15.36 -15.11
CA VAL A 198 12.93 -16.23 -14.83
C VAL A 198 12.53 -17.69 -14.65
N ARG A 199 13.52 -18.60 -14.73
CA ARG A 199 13.28 -20.05 -14.73
C ARG A 199 12.56 -20.57 -13.47
N TYR A 200 12.73 -19.93 -12.32
CA TYR A 200 12.01 -20.29 -11.10
C TYR A 200 11.06 -19.18 -10.66
N GLY A 201 10.50 -18.43 -11.62
CA GLY A 201 9.67 -17.26 -11.39
C GLY A 201 8.17 -17.52 -11.22
N CYS A 202 7.69 -18.76 -11.36
CA CYS A 202 6.29 -19.06 -11.08
C CYS A 202 6.02 -18.75 -9.60
N ASP A 203 5.00 -17.95 -9.28
CA ASP A 203 4.61 -17.58 -7.91
C ASP A 203 3.88 -18.73 -7.18
N TYR A 204 3.13 -19.53 -7.94
CA TYR A 204 2.22 -20.54 -7.38
C TYR A 204 2.84 -21.92 -7.14
N CYS A 205 3.83 -22.32 -7.94
CA CYS A 205 4.42 -23.67 -7.83
C CYS A 205 5.91 -23.70 -8.14
N ASN A 206 6.57 -24.77 -7.72
CA ASN A 206 8.02 -24.95 -7.83
C ASN A 206 8.53 -25.32 -9.25
N VAL A 207 7.68 -25.24 -10.27
CA VAL A 207 8.03 -25.61 -11.65
C VAL A 207 9.25 -24.83 -12.15
N LYS A 208 10.12 -25.53 -12.90
CA LYS A 208 11.18 -24.91 -13.67
C LYS A 208 10.67 -24.52 -15.06
N GLY A 209 10.72 -23.22 -15.36
CA GLY A 209 10.40 -22.65 -16.67
C GLY A 209 11.50 -22.88 -17.72
N THR A 210 11.05 -22.85 -18.97
CA THR A 210 11.88 -22.93 -20.18
C THR A 210 11.74 -21.64 -20.97
N TYR A 211 12.83 -21.19 -21.58
CA TYR A 211 12.84 -19.98 -22.39
C TYR A 211 12.81 -20.34 -23.87
N ASP A 212 11.84 -19.80 -24.59
CA ASP A 212 11.70 -19.89 -26.04
C ASP A 212 11.03 -18.61 -26.56
N GLY A 213 11.84 -17.57 -26.81
CA GLY A 213 11.38 -16.19 -27.09
C GLY A 213 10.74 -15.48 -25.89
N ARG A 214 10.09 -16.23 -24.98
CA ARG A 214 9.51 -15.81 -23.71
C ARG A 214 9.67 -16.91 -22.67
N MET A 215 9.57 -16.56 -21.39
CA MET A 215 9.53 -17.54 -20.32
C MET A 215 8.21 -18.31 -20.35
N MET A 216 8.28 -19.64 -20.31
CA MET A 216 7.12 -20.54 -20.33
C MET A 216 7.21 -21.59 -19.23
N PHE A 217 6.09 -21.84 -18.56
CA PHE A 217 5.92 -22.90 -17.57
C PHE A 217 5.03 -24.00 -18.15
N LEU A 218 5.64 -24.97 -18.83
CA LEU A 218 4.93 -25.96 -19.65
C LEU A 218 4.40 -27.16 -18.87
N TYR A 219 4.86 -27.35 -17.64
CA TYR A 219 4.53 -28.51 -16.81
C TYR A 219 3.97 -28.05 -15.47
N PRO A 220 3.08 -28.84 -14.84
CA PRO A 220 2.66 -28.55 -13.47
C PRO A 220 3.83 -28.76 -12.50
N GLY A 221 3.95 -27.88 -11.51
CA GLY A 221 4.83 -28.06 -10.36
C GLY A 221 4.04 -28.40 -9.10
N THR A 222 4.75 -28.71 -8.02
CA THR A 222 4.14 -28.79 -6.68
C THR A 222 3.76 -27.38 -6.23
N GLN A 223 2.51 -27.21 -5.81
CA GLN A 223 2.02 -25.92 -5.30
C GLN A 223 2.81 -25.49 -4.07
N ARG A 224 3.09 -24.19 -3.97
CA ARG A 224 3.65 -23.60 -2.76
C ARG A 224 2.54 -23.42 -1.74
N THR A 225 2.83 -23.81 -0.51
CA THR A 225 2.06 -23.47 0.67
C THR A 225 2.77 -22.36 1.45
N ASP A 226 2.05 -21.69 2.34
CA ASP A 226 2.61 -20.68 3.25
C ASP A 226 3.85 -21.22 3.99
N GLN A 227 3.77 -22.47 4.46
CA GLN A 227 4.89 -23.13 5.13
C GLN A 227 6.10 -23.28 4.19
N THR A 228 5.91 -23.85 3.00
CA THR A 228 7.03 -24.05 2.05
C THR A 228 7.65 -22.73 1.58
N PHE A 229 6.83 -21.67 1.53
CA PHE A 229 7.28 -20.32 1.18
C PHE A 229 8.12 -19.71 2.30
N ARG A 230 7.67 -19.78 3.56
CA ARG A 230 8.41 -19.29 4.74
C ARG A 230 9.71 -20.05 4.97
N GLU A 231 9.71 -21.36 4.74
CA GLU A 231 10.91 -22.21 4.83
C GLU A 231 11.88 -22.01 3.65
N LYS A 232 11.48 -21.27 2.61
CA LYS A 232 12.28 -20.99 1.41
C LYS A 232 12.84 -22.25 0.74
N ILE A 233 12.03 -23.30 0.67
CA ILE A 233 12.44 -24.63 0.16
C ILE A 233 13.10 -24.51 -1.22
N GLN A 234 12.52 -23.70 -2.12
CA GLN A 234 13.09 -23.44 -3.43
C GLN A 234 13.96 -22.17 -3.42
N LYS A 235 15.22 -22.30 -2.99
CA LYS A 235 16.16 -21.17 -2.86
C LYS A 235 16.22 -20.23 -4.06
N ASN A 236 16.20 -20.76 -5.29
CA ASN A 236 16.26 -19.95 -6.51
C ASN A 236 15.00 -19.11 -6.79
N HIS A 237 13.91 -19.34 -6.04
CA HIS A 237 12.70 -18.53 -6.10
C HIS A 237 12.78 -17.31 -5.17
N HIS A 238 13.58 -17.37 -4.11
CA HIS A 238 13.69 -16.31 -3.10
C HIS A 238 14.96 -15.49 -3.34
N MET A 239 14.80 -14.18 -3.53
CA MET A 239 15.88 -13.27 -3.91
C MET A 239 16.45 -12.52 -2.70
N TYR A 240 15.59 -12.15 -1.75
CA TYR A 240 15.94 -11.43 -0.52
C TYR A 240 14.85 -11.62 0.54
N ILE A 241 15.09 -11.10 1.75
CA ILE A 241 14.11 -11.15 2.83
C ILE A 241 13.05 -10.07 2.60
N SER A 242 11.79 -10.48 2.60
CA SER A 242 10.65 -9.58 2.46
C SER A 242 10.22 -8.99 3.80
N PHE A 243 9.70 -7.76 3.81
CA PHE A 243 9.04 -7.21 5.00
C PHE A 243 7.78 -8.00 5.37
N LEU A 244 7.09 -8.62 4.39
CA LEU A 244 5.92 -9.47 4.61
C LEU A 244 6.27 -10.73 5.43
N GLU A 245 7.52 -11.21 5.41
CA GLU A 245 7.94 -12.35 6.24
C GLU A 245 7.81 -12.07 7.73
N SER A 246 7.94 -10.80 8.09
CA SER A 246 7.83 -10.34 9.47
C SER A 246 6.39 -10.06 9.89
N LEU A 247 5.45 -10.11 8.96
CA LEU A 247 4.02 -10.09 9.21
C LEU A 247 3.50 -11.53 9.33
N GLU A 248 2.58 -11.77 10.24
CA GLU A 248 1.89 -13.07 10.39
C GLU A 248 0.77 -13.25 9.35
N ILE A 249 1.05 -12.91 8.09
CA ILE A 249 0.12 -13.01 6.96
C ILE A 249 0.51 -14.15 6.02
N ASN A 250 -0.46 -14.86 5.46
CA ASN A 250 -0.23 -15.92 4.47
C ASN A 250 0.39 -15.34 3.19
N MET A 251 1.29 -16.08 2.54
CA MET A 251 2.19 -15.60 1.46
C MET A 251 2.24 -16.52 0.24
#